data_AF-A0A954N192-F1
#
_entry.id   AF-A0A954N192-F1
#
_cell.length_a   1.000
_cell.length_b   1.000
_cell.length_c   1.000
_cell.angle_alpha   90.00
_cell.angle_beta   90.00
_cell.angle_gamma   90.00
#
_symmetry.space_group_name_H-M   'P 1'
#
loop_
_entity.id
_entity.type
_entity.pdbx_description
1 polymer ?
#
loop_
_entity_poly.entity_id
_entity_poly.type
_entity_poly.pdbx_seq_one_letter_code
_entity_poly.pdbx_strand_id
1 'polypeptide(L)' 'MIPVGGEDRDGSVQFCISRINSPEVRLAEGTGTQLDIEVQSTRENVLADRDAAMDVAVKMLEE' A
#
# COMPACT_ATOMS: atom_id res chain seq x y z
N MET A 1 9.52 -8.39 -0.58
CA MET A 1 10.40 -7.70 0.39
C MET A 1 11.09 -6.57 -0.37
N ILE A 2 10.65 -5.32 -0.19
CA ILE A 2 11.30 -4.18 -0.85
C ILE A 2 12.60 -3.91 -0.08
N PRO A 3 13.76 -3.84 -0.74
CA PRO A 3 15.02 -3.62 -0.05
C PRO A 3 15.04 -2.20 0.52
N VAL A 4 15.17 -2.10 1.83
CA VAL A 4 15.52 -0.85 2.49
C VAL A 4 17.04 -0.71 2.30
N GLY A 5 17.45 -0.12 1.17
CA GLY A 5 18.83 0.36 1.03
C GLY A 5 19.07 1.47 2.06
N GLY A 6 20.25 1.63 2.66
CA GLY A 6 21.51 0.94 2.48
C GLY A 6 22.35 1.12 3.75
N GLU A 7 23.48 0.43 3.79
CA GLU A 7 24.41 0.40 4.90
C GLU A 7 24.67 1.80 5.50
N ASP A 8 24.41 1.94 6.80
CA ASP A 8 24.71 3.12 7.62
C ASP A 8 26.19 3.52 7.45
N ARG A 9 26.46 4.44 6.54
CA ARG A 9 27.74 5.14 6.40
C ARG A 9 27.47 6.62 6.23
N ASP A 10 27.20 7.25 7.37
CA ASP A 10 27.27 8.67 7.72
C ASP A 10 26.06 8.98 8.60
N GLY A 11 26.30 9.56 9.79
CA GLY A 11 25.29 9.91 10.80
C GLY A 11 24.28 10.96 10.32
N SER A 12 23.52 10.63 9.30
CA SER A 12 22.51 11.46 8.67
C SER A 12 21.17 11.28 9.38
N VAL A 13 20.44 12.38 9.51
CA VAL A 13 19.08 12.38 10.07
C VAL A 13 18.10 12.54 8.92
N GLN A 14 17.11 11.65 8.85
CA GLN A 14 16.05 11.70 7.86
C GLN A 14 14.90 12.58 8.35
N PHE A 15 14.49 13.55 7.53
CA PHE A 15 13.38 14.44 7.82
C PHE A 15 12.31 14.37 6.72
N CYS A 16 11.04 14.48 7.11
CA CYS A 16 9.94 14.77 6.19
C CYS A 16 9.90 16.28 5.94
N ILE A 17 10.44 16.74 4.81
CA ILE A 17 10.54 18.18 4.48
C ILE A 17 9.30 18.74 3.79
N SER A 18 8.33 17.91 3.43
CA SER A 18 7.14 18.32 2.69
C SER A 18 6.00 17.34 2.93
N ARG A 19 4.77 17.86 2.84
CA ARG A 19 3.55 17.05 2.89
C ARG A 19 3.08 16.74 1.48
N ILE A 20 2.59 15.52 1.28
CA ILE A 20 2.01 15.07 0.01
C ILE A 20 0.50 15.16 0.11
N ASN A 21 -0.11 15.87 -0.85
CA ASN A 21 -1.55 15.96 -1.00
C ASN A 21 -2.00 15.22 -2.27
N SER A 22 -3.20 14.66 -2.25
CA SER A 22 -3.86 14.12 -3.44
C SER A 22 -4.30 15.24 -4.39
N PRO A 23 -4.70 14.91 -5.64
CA PRO A 23 -5.30 15.89 -6.56
C PRO A 23 -6.54 16.59 -5.99
N GLU A 24 -7.25 15.94 -5.07
CA GLU A 24 -8.40 16.49 -4.34
C GLU A 24 -8.00 17.36 -3.14
N VAL A 25 -6.71 17.67 -3.00
CA VAL A 25 -6.14 18.49 -1.92
C VAL A 25 -6.34 17.85 -0.53
N ARG A 26 -6.48 16.52 -0.48
CA ARG A 26 -6.47 15.77 0.78
C ARG A 26 -5.05 15.43 1.16
N LEU A 27 -4.67 15.70 2.41
CA LEU A 27 -3.40 15.23 2.97
C LEU A 27 -3.39 13.69 2.92
N ALA A 28 -2.34 13.08 2.38
CA ALA A 28 -2.20 11.62 2.32
C ALA A 28 -1.56 11.04 3.60
N GLU A 29 -0.70 11.82 4.25
CA GLU A 29 -0.03 11.43 5.49
C GLU A 29 -1.05 11.30 6.64
N GLY A 30 -1.06 10.14 7.31
CA GLY A 30 -1.92 9.86 8.45
C GLY A 30 -3.38 9.52 8.12
N THR A 31 -3.82 9.73 6.88
CA THR A 31 -5.19 9.46 6.41
C THR A 31 -5.27 8.30 5.43
N GLY A 32 -4.18 8.05 4.69
CA GLY A 32 -4.14 7.07 3.61
C GLY A 32 -5.01 7.47 2.41
N THR A 33 -5.29 6.49 1.55
CA THR A 33 -6.21 6.62 0.43
C THR A 33 -7.39 5.69 0.66
N GLN A 34 -8.60 6.19 0.47
CA GLN A 34 -9.80 5.37 0.54
C GLN A 34 -9.82 4.41 -0.65
N LEU A 35 -10.08 3.14 -0.39
CA LEU A 35 -10.23 2.14 -1.43
C LEU A 35 -11.60 2.27 -2.09
N ASP A 36 -11.65 2.19 -3.41
CA ASP A 36 -12.92 2.11 -4.15
C ASP A 36 -13.65 0.80 -3.86
N ILE A 37 -12.88 -0.27 -3.66
CA ILE A 37 -13.38 -1.61 -3.33
C ILE A 37 -12.55 -2.16 -2.18
N GLU A 38 -13.23 -2.47 -1.08
CA GLU A 38 -12.63 -3.12 0.07
C GLU A 38 -12.75 -4.64 -0.08
N VAL A 39 -11.60 -5.33 -0.13
CA VAL A 39 -11.55 -6.80 -0.18
C VAL A 39 -10.94 -7.31 1.12
N GLN A 40 -11.70 -8.10 1.86
CA GLN A 40 -11.22 -8.73 3.07
C GLN A 40 -10.66 -10.12 2.75
N SER A 41 -9.42 -10.38 3.16
CA SER A 41 -8.86 -11.71 3.09
C SER A 41 -9.47 -12.58 4.19
N THR A 42 -10.02 -13.74 3.82
CA THR A 42 -10.55 -14.71 4.78
C THR A 42 -9.45 -15.64 5.26
N ARG A 43 -9.69 -16.32 6.39
CA ARG A 43 -8.77 -17.35 6.90
C ARG A 43 -8.55 -18.46 5.88
N GLU A 44 -9.60 -18.85 5.17
CA GLU A 44 -9.57 -19.88 4.13
C GLU A 44 -8.64 -19.47 2.98
N ASN A 45 -8.69 -18.20 2.56
CA ASN A 45 -7.81 -17.67 1.52
C ASN A 45 -6.34 -17.76 1.93
N VAL A 46 -6.02 -17.36 3.17
CA VAL A 46 -4.66 -17.44 3.70
C VAL A 46 -4.17 -18.89 3.79
N LEU A 47 -5.00 -19.80 4.27
CA LEU A 47 -4.65 -21.22 4.38
C LEU A 47 -4.47 -21.90 3.01
N ALA A 48 -5.16 -21.41 1.99
CA ALA A 48 -5.08 -21.89 0.62
C ALA A 48 -4.00 -21.17 -0.21
N ASP A 49 -3.21 -20.28 0.40
CA ASP A 49 -2.22 -19.42 -0.29
C ASP A 49 -2.82 -18.63 -1.48
N ARG A 50 -4.08 -18.16 -1.30
CA ARG A 50 -4.80 -17.36 -2.29
C ARG A 50 -4.83 -15.89 -1.89
N ASP A 51 -4.51 -15.03 -2.84
CA ASP A 51 -4.64 -13.58 -2.68
C ASP A 51 -6.01 -13.12 -3.19
N ALA A 52 -6.91 -12.86 -2.23
CA ALA A 52 -8.27 -12.42 -2.52
C ALA A 52 -8.32 -11.07 -3.25
N ALA A 53 -7.40 -10.15 -2.94
CA ALA A 53 -7.36 -8.84 -3.58
C ALA A 53 -6.92 -8.96 -5.04
N MET A 54 -5.95 -9.84 -5.30
CA MET A 54 -5.49 -10.14 -6.66
C MET A 54 -6.59 -10.80 -7.50
N ASP A 55 -7.27 -11.81 -6.95
CA ASP A 55 -8.34 -12.52 -7.66
C ASP A 55 -9.49 -11.57 -8.06
N VAL A 56 -9.88 -10.65 -7.16
CA VAL A 56 -10.89 -9.63 -7.46
C VAL A 56 -10.39 -8.65 -8.53
N ALA A 57 -9.14 -8.19 -8.42
CA ALA A 57 -8.56 -7.26 -9.39
C ALA A 57 -8.49 -7.86 -10.81
N VAL A 58 -8.08 -9.12 -10.94
CA VAL A 58 -8.06 -9.84 -12.23
C VAL A 58 -9.45 -9.92 -12.82
N LYS A 59 -10.44 -10.35 -12.02
CA LYS A 59 -11.82 -10.45 -12.49
C LYS A 59 -12.36 -9.12 -12.99
N MET A 60 -12.08 -8.02 -12.29
CA MET A 60 -12.51 -6.68 -12.70
C MET A 60 -11.85 -6.18 -13.98
N LEU A 61 -10.66 -6.67 -14.32
CA LEU A 61 -9.97 -6.31 -15.55
C LEU A 61 -10.46 -7.11 -16.77
N GLU A 62 -11.09 -8.27 -16.54
CA GLU A 62 -11.64 -9.15 -17.58
C GLU A 62 -13.07 -8.77 -17.99
N GLU A 63 -13.78 -7.98 -17.17
CA GLU A 63 -15.13 -7.44 -17.43
C GLU A 63 -15.10 -6.11 -18.21
#